data_AF-A0A1G0YKP8-F1
#
_entry.id   AF-A0A1G0YKP8-F1
#
_cell.length_a   1.000
_cell.length_b   1.000
_cell.length_c   1.000
_cell.angle_alpha   90.00
_cell.angle_beta   90.00
_cell.angle_gamma   90.00
#
_symmetry.space_group_name_H-M   'P 1'
#
loop_
_entity.id
_entity.type
_entity.pdbx_description
1 polymer ?
#
loop_
_entity_poly.entity_id
_entity_poly.type
_entity_poly.pdbx_seq_one_letter_code
_entity_poly.pdbx_strand_id
1 'polypeptide(L)'
;MCYFEYSDQGGHMDIMKILITFWHDKKKRNKCLFAILLIVWAITFLQMMNKIFWKKDEGAVATMIVMMCPKCSIKENVPVETSAGEIKCKKCGADMGFAYKCRDCKFEYSLPEVPNVSPKATPDKLIEAQRMAKCPNCGSFNTEPISQ
;
A
#
# COMPACT_ATOMS: atom_id res chain seq x y z
N MET A 1 42.06 10.94 -1.07
CA MET A 1 41.96 9.52 -1.46
C MET A 1 43.26 8.86 -1.05
N CYS A 2 43.24 7.91 -0.11
CA CYS A 2 44.44 7.19 0.32
C CYS A 2 44.64 6.02 -0.65
N TYR A 3 45.53 6.17 -1.62
CA TYR A 3 45.95 5.07 -2.47
C TYR A 3 47.02 4.27 -1.74
N PHE A 4 46.80 2.98 -1.59
CA PHE A 4 47.81 2.04 -1.15
C PHE A 4 48.33 1.36 -2.41
N GLU A 5 49.52 1.74 -2.86
CA GLU A 5 50.24 0.98 -3.89
C GLU A 5 50.76 -0.29 -3.23
N TYR A 6 50.21 -1.43 -3.62
CA TYR A 6 50.60 -2.74 -3.14
C TYR A 6 51.70 -3.27 -4.05
N SER A 7 52.95 -3.36 -3.55
CA SER A 7 54.08 -3.97 -4.25
C SER A 7 54.29 -5.39 -3.72
N ASP A 8 54.27 -6.38 -4.62
CA ASP A 8 54.00 -7.80 -4.33
C ASP A 8 55.21 -8.62 -3.85
N GLN A 9 56.27 -8.00 -3.31
CA GLN A 9 57.51 -8.72 -2.96
C GLN A 9 58.14 -8.23 -1.64
N GLY A 10 57.49 -8.52 -0.50
CA GLY A 10 58.03 -8.16 0.83
C GLY A 10 57.07 -8.32 2.03
N GLY A 11 56.16 -9.30 1.97
CA GLY A 11 54.81 -9.23 2.57
C GLY A 11 54.61 -9.04 4.09
N HIS A 12 55.63 -8.98 4.94
CA HIS A 12 55.42 -8.78 6.40
C HIS A 12 56.13 -7.56 6.99
N MET A 13 57.33 -7.24 6.50
CA MET A 13 58.11 -6.10 7.00
C MET A 13 57.60 -4.76 6.43
N ASP A 14 57.03 -4.76 5.23
CA ASP A 14 56.49 -3.54 4.63
C ASP A 14 55.12 -3.16 5.20
N ILE A 15 54.30 -4.16 5.58
CA ILE A 15 53.04 -3.93 6.31
C ILE A 15 53.34 -3.27 7.67
N MET A 16 54.36 -3.75 8.40
CA MET A 16 54.79 -3.15 9.68
C MET A 16 55.23 -1.69 9.51
N LYS A 17 56.03 -1.37 8.48
CA LYS A 17 56.47 0.01 8.22
C LYS A 17 55.30 0.94 7.87
N ILE A 18 54.34 0.44 7.09
CA ILE A 18 53.11 1.19 6.76
C ILE A 18 52.29 1.45 8.02
N LEU A 19 52.11 0.44 8.89
CA LEU A 19 51.40 0.61 10.15
C LEU A 19 52.07 1.62 11.08
N ILE A 20 53.40 1.58 11.21
CA ILE A 20 54.17 2.51 12.05
C ILE A 20 54.09 3.95 11.51
N THR A 21 54.30 4.14 10.21
CA THR A 21 54.21 5.47 9.57
C THR A 21 52.79 6.03 9.62
N PHE A 22 51.78 5.18 9.53
CA PHE A 22 50.38 5.55 9.69
C PHE A 22 50.02 5.96 11.13
N TRP A 23 50.65 5.36 12.13
CA TRP A 23 50.47 5.71 13.54
C TRP A 23 51.12 7.04 13.94
N HIS A 24 52.21 7.43 13.27
CA HIS A 24 52.98 8.62 13.62
C HIS A 24 52.30 9.93 13.19
N ASP A 25 51.55 9.94 12.09
CA ASP A 25 50.88 11.15 11.57
C ASP A 25 49.42 11.25 12.04
N LYS A 26 49.22 11.91 13.19
CA LYS A 26 47.89 12.16 13.78
C LYS A 26 46.92 12.83 12.80
N LYS A 27 47.41 13.72 11.92
CA LYS A 27 46.56 14.49 11.00
C LYS A 27 46.05 13.60 9.87
N LYS A 28 46.90 12.74 9.31
CA LYS A 28 46.48 11.74 8.29
C LYS A 28 45.56 10.68 8.89
N ARG A 29 45.85 10.19 10.09
CA ARG A 29 44.99 9.24 10.80
C ARG A 29 43.59 9.79 11.03
N ASN A 30 43.47 11.01 11.54
CA ASN A 30 42.17 11.63 11.77
C ASN A 30 41.38 11.80 10.46
N LYS A 31 42.03 12.24 9.38
CA LYS A 31 41.37 12.34 8.07
C LYS A 31 40.86 10.99 7.56
N CYS A 32 41.64 9.91 7.75
CA CYS A 32 41.23 8.57 7.34
C CYS A 32 40.06 8.05 8.20
N LEU A 33 40.12 8.25 9.53
CA LEU A 33 39.02 7.89 10.44
C LEU A 33 37.73 8.65 10.10
N PHE A 34 37.81 9.94 9.81
CA PHE A 34 36.65 10.72 9.35
C PHE A 34 36.07 10.19 8.04
N ALA A 35 36.92 9.80 7.07
CA ALA A 35 36.45 9.22 5.82
C ALA A 35 35.72 7.88 6.04
N ILE A 36 36.25 7.00 6.91
CA ILE A 36 35.62 5.73 7.26
C ILE A 36 34.28 5.98 7.96
N LEU A 37 34.23 6.90 8.91
CA LEU A 37 32.99 7.27 9.61
C LEU A 37 31.91 7.77 8.65
N LEU A 38 32.27 8.61 7.67
CA LEU A 38 31.31 9.08 6.66
C LEU A 38 30.77 7.96 5.77
N ILE A 39 31.60 6.98 5.41
CA ILE A 39 31.17 5.83 4.62
C ILE A 39 30.19 4.96 5.42
N VAL A 40 30.53 4.64 6.68
CA VAL A 40 29.65 3.86 7.56
C VAL A 40 28.32 4.59 7.75
N TRP A 41 28.36 5.89 8.01
CA TRP A 41 27.16 6.71 8.16
C TRP A 41 26.28 6.68 6.89
N ALA A 42 26.87 6.87 5.71
CA ALA A 42 26.15 6.82 4.44
C ALA A 42 25.48 5.46 4.18
N ILE A 43 26.16 4.35 4.49
CA ILE A 43 25.61 2.99 4.35
C ILE A 43 24.41 2.81 5.30
N THR A 44 24.55 3.19 6.57
CA THR A 44 23.45 3.08 7.55
C THR A 44 22.24 3.94 7.16
N PHE A 45 22.48 5.14 6.63
CA PHE A 45 21.43 6.03 6.14
C PHE A 45 20.70 5.43 4.94
N LEU A 46 21.42 4.87 3.97
CA LEU A 46 20.84 4.15 2.82
C LEU A 46 19.97 2.96 3.25
N GLN A 47 20.44 2.17 4.23
CA GLN A 47 19.65 1.06 4.77
C GLN A 47 18.36 1.54 5.47
N MET A 48 18.42 2.65 6.20
CA MET A 48 17.25 3.26 6.84
C MET A 48 16.26 3.79 5.80
N MET A 49 16.74 4.48 4.77
CA MET A 49 15.91 5.00 3.69
C MET A 49 15.25 3.88 2.89
N ASN A 50 15.96 2.77 2.64
CA ASN A 50 15.36 1.59 2.01
C ASN A 50 14.19 1.03 2.85
N LYS A 51 14.30 0.97 4.18
CA LYS A 51 13.17 0.53 5.02
C LYS A 51 11.97 1.48 5.01
N ILE A 52 12.20 2.78 4.86
CA ILE A 52 11.13 3.78 4.83
C ILE A 52 10.44 3.81 3.46
N PHE A 53 11.24 3.84 2.38
CA PHE A 53 10.72 3.88 1.01
C PHE A 53 10.18 2.53 0.53
N TRP A 54 10.72 1.43 1.04
CA TRP A 54 10.25 0.07 0.74
C TRP A 54 9.47 -0.51 1.92
N LYS A 55 8.67 0.30 2.61
CA LYS A 55 7.37 -0.20 3.05
C LYS A 55 6.54 -0.44 1.79
N LYS A 56 6.87 -1.52 1.10
CA LYS A 56 5.99 -2.18 0.16
C LYS A 56 4.70 -2.43 0.94
N ASP A 57 3.56 -2.04 0.40
CA ASP A 57 2.24 -2.31 0.98
C ASP A 57 2.00 -3.83 1.05
N GLU A 58 2.71 -4.50 1.95
CA GLU A 58 2.51 -5.90 2.28
C GLU A 58 1.22 -5.98 3.07
N GLY A 59 0.13 -6.13 2.32
CA GLY A 59 -1.17 -6.48 2.87
C GLY A 59 -2.19 -5.35 2.87
N ALA A 60 -2.39 -4.67 1.74
CA ALA A 60 -3.79 -4.39 1.39
C ALA A 60 -4.44 -5.76 1.20
N VAL A 61 -4.98 -6.33 2.30
CA VAL A 61 -5.91 -7.45 2.23
C VAL A 61 -6.94 -6.99 1.22
N ALA A 62 -6.93 -7.59 0.02
CA ALA A 62 -7.85 -7.24 -1.05
C ALA A 62 -9.23 -7.27 -0.42
N THR A 63 -9.78 -6.09 -0.15
CA THR A 63 -10.98 -5.98 0.65
C THR A 63 -12.05 -6.56 -0.27
N MET A 64 -12.59 -7.71 0.12
CA MET A 64 -13.58 -8.39 -0.70
C MET A 64 -14.91 -7.69 -0.44
N ILE A 65 -15.50 -7.14 -1.49
CA ILE A 65 -16.86 -6.60 -1.44
C ILE A 65 -17.83 -7.68 -1.90
N VAL A 66 -18.99 -7.74 -1.26
CA VAL A 66 -20.08 -8.60 -1.70
C VAL A 66 -20.96 -7.83 -2.66
N MET A 67 -21.03 -8.28 -3.91
CA MET A 67 -21.95 -7.76 -4.90
C MET A 67 -23.15 -8.70 -5.05
N MET A 68 -24.33 -8.13 -5.26
CA MET A 68 -25.59 -8.86 -5.39
C MET A 68 -26.30 -8.50 -6.70
N CYS A 69 -26.77 -9.51 -7.41
CA CYS A 69 -27.53 -9.33 -8.64
C CYS A 69 -28.97 -8.89 -8.33
N PRO A 70 -29.47 -7.79 -8.91
CA PRO A 70 -30.82 -7.29 -8.66
C PRO A 70 -31.94 -8.22 -9.18
N LYS A 71 -31.65 -9.04 -10.20
CA LYS A 71 -32.65 -9.94 -10.81
C LYS A 71 -32.70 -11.32 -10.15
N CYS A 72 -31.54 -11.88 -9.80
CA CYS A 72 -31.42 -13.26 -9.34
C CYS A 72 -31.03 -13.39 -7.87
N SER A 73 -30.69 -12.29 -7.19
CA SER A 73 -30.25 -12.29 -5.79
C SER A 73 -29.00 -13.13 -5.51
N ILE A 74 -28.24 -13.50 -6.55
CA ILE A 74 -26.96 -14.20 -6.42
C ILE A 74 -25.92 -13.23 -5.89
N LYS A 75 -25.10 -13.70 -4.95
CA LYS A 75 -24.00 -12.96 -4.36
C LYS A 75 -22.66 -13.45 -4.89
N GLU A 76 -21.77 -12.53 -5.21
CA GLU A 76 -20.39 -12.83 -5.60
C GLU A 76 -19.44 -11.94 -4.80
N ASN A 77 -18.35 -12.52 -4.32
CA ASN A 77 -17.27 -11.80 -3.65
C ASN A 77 -16.26 -11.36 -4.69
N VAL A 78 -15.97 -10.07 -4.72
CA VAL A 78 -15.10 -9.47 -5.74
C VAL A 78 -14.16 -8.46 -5.10
N PRO A 79 -12.94 -8.31 -5.64
CA PRO A 79 -11.95 -7.40 -5.07
C PRO A 79 -12.41 -5.95 -5.29
N VAL A 80 -12.21 -5.07 -4.29
CA VAL A 80 -12.56 -3.63 -4.33
C VAL A 80 -12.01 -2.89 -5.54
N GLU A 81 -10.93 -3.38 -6.16
CA GLU A 81 -10.36 -2.78 -7.38
C GLU A 81 -11.31 -2.85 -8.59
N THR A 82 -12.36 -3.69 -8.53
CA THR A 82 -13.32 -3.78 -9.63
C THR A 82 -14.45 -2.79 -9.41
N SER A 83 -14.59 -1.84 -10.33
CA SER A 83 -15.71 -0.90 -10.36
C SER A 83 -17.03 -1.68 -10.40
N ALA A 84 -18.05 -1.22 -9.66
CA ALA A 84 -19.39 -1.75 -9.86
C ALA A 84 -19.85 -1.47 -11.33
N GLY A 85 -20.80 -2.25 -11.84
CA GLY A 85 -21.23 -2.15 -13.24
C GLY A 85 -20.33 -2.88 -14.28
N GLU A 86 -19.06 -3.16 -13.98
CA GLU A 86 -18.22 -4.01 -14.86
C GLU A 86 -18.52 -5.50 -14.66
N ILE A 87 -19.02 -5.86 -13.49
CA ILE A 87 -19.26 -7.25 -13.10
C ILE A 87 -20.71 -7.64 -13.44
N LYS A 88 -20.83 -8.62 -14.33
CA LYS A 88 -22.12 -9.18 -14.76
C LYS A 88 -22.43 -10.46 -14.02
N CYS A 89 -23.69 -10.62 -13.64
CA CYS A 89 -24.18 -11.84 -13.02
C CYS A 89 -24.02 -13.03 -13.97
N LYS A 90 -23.34 -14.09 -13.52
CA LYS A 90 -23.09 -15.30 -14.33
C LYS A 90 -24.35 -16.02 -14.81
N LYS A 91 -25.46 -15.86 -14.09
CA LYS A 91 -26.72 -16.55 -14.40
C LYS A 91 -27.62 -15.79 -15.38
N CYS A 92 -27.73 -14.47 -15.24
CA CYS A 92 -28.69 -13.66 -16.01
C CYS A 92 -28.07 -12.53 -16.83
N GLY A 93 -26.75 -12.33 -16.76
CA GLY A 93 -26.02 -11.30 -17.50
C GLY A 93 -26.32 -9.86 -17.10
N ALA A 94 -27.08 -9.62 -16.03
CA ALA A 94 -27.38 -8.28 -15.53
C ALA A 94 -26.21 -7.72 -14.73
N ASP A 95 -26.07 -6.40 -14.71
CA ASP A 95 -25.03 -5.71 -13.95
C ASP A 95 -25.25 -5.93 -12.45
N MET A 96 -24.18 -6.27 -11.75
CA MET A 96 -24.19 -6.48 -10.31
C MET A 96 -24.00 -5.15 -9.59
N GLY A 97 -24.71 -4.98 -8.48
CA GLY A 97 -24.59 -3.82 -7.59
C GLY A 97 -24.09 -4.21 -6.22
N PHE A 98 -23.72 -3.22 -5.41
CA PHE A 98 -23.30 -3.43 -4.03
C PHE A 98 -24.44 -4.04 -3.20
N ALA A 99 -24.13 -5.05 -2.39
CA ALA A 99 -25.08 -5.68 -1.49
C ALA A 99 -25.18 -4.89 -0.18
N TYR A 100 -26.41 -4.59 0.24
CA TYR A 100 -26.72 -3.91 1.50
C TYR A 100 -27.64 -4.76 2.36
N LYS A 101 -27.55 -4.56 3.67
CA LYS A 101 -28.42 -5.15 4.67
C LYS A 101 -29.07 -4.08 5.51
N CYS A 102 -30.39 -4.15 5.67
CA CYS A 102 -31.09 -3.31 6.64
C CYS A 102 -30.88 -3.86 8.05
N ARG A 103 -30.45 -3.02 9.00
CA ARG A 103 -30.24 -3.44 10.39
C ARG A 103 -31.54 -3.74 11.13
N ASP A 104 -32.63 -3.08 10.75
CA ASP A 104 -33.91 -3.17 11.44
C ASP A 104 -34.71 -4.41 11.01
N CYS A 105 -34.90 -4.62 9.69
CA CYS A 105 -35.67 -5.76 9.18
C CYS A 105 -34.81 -6.91 8.64
N LYS A 106 -33.47 -6.80 8.72
CA LYS A 106 -32.49 -7.78 8.21
C LYS A 106 -32.61 -8.11 6.71
N PHE A 107 -33.42 -7.37 5.96
CA PHE A 107 -33.60 -7.56 4.52
C PHE A 107 -32.34 -7.16 3.77
N GLU A 108 -31.94 -8.01 2.84
CA GLU A 108 -30.74 -7.83 2.01
C GLU A 108 -31.16 -7.49 0.59
N TYR A 109 -30.54 -6.47 0.01
CA TYR A 109 -30.91 -5.94 -1.29
C TYR A 109 -29.71 -5.32 -2.00
N SER A 110 -29.75 -5.26 -3.32
CA SER A 110 -28.74 -4.58 -4.12
C SER A 110 -29.16 -3.15 -4.40
N LEU A 111 -28.26 -2.18 -4.22
CA LEU A 111 -28.46 -0.84 -4.77
C LEU A 111 -27.88 -0.78 -6.18
N PRO A 112 -28.63 -0.25 -7.17
CA PRO A 112 -28.05 0.07 -8.46
C PRO A 112 -26.93 1.09 -8.25
N GLU A 113 -25.90 1.05 -9.10
CA GLU A 113 -24.87 2.08 -9.06
C GLU A 113 -25.53 3.47 -9.12
N VAL A 114 -25.05 4.35 -8.25
CA VAL A 114 -25.45 5.75 -8.29
C VAL A 114 -25.12 6.22 -9.71
N PRO A 115 -26.10 6.72 -10.49
CA PRO A 115 -25.87 7.11 -11.87
C PRO A 115 -24.69 8.07 -11.89
N ASN A 116 -23.69 7.75 -12.71
CA ASN A 116 -22.40 8.43 -12.84
C ASN A 116 -22.59 9.95 -12.74
N VAL A 117 -22.46 10.46 -11.51
CA VAL A 117 -22.74 11.87 -11.23
C VAL A 117 -21.56 12.59 -11.85
N SER A 118 -21.83 13.52 -12.77
CA SER A 118 -20.79 14.23 -13.54
C SER A 118 -19.60 14.60 -12.64
N PRO A 119 -18.35 14.60 -13.14
CA PRO A 119 -17.13 14.84 -12.35
C PRO A 119 -17.07 16.18 -11.58
N LYS A 120 -18.13 17.00 -11.65
CA LYS A 120 -18.35 18.21 -10.86
C LYS A 120 -19.15 17.98 -9.56
N ALA A 121 -19.56 16.76 -9.24
CA ALA A 121 -20.22 16.46 -7.98
C ALA A 121 -19.20 16.42 -6.84
N THR A 122 -19.39 17.24 -5.81
CA THR A 122 -18.60 17.18 -4.58
C THR A 122 -18.78 15.81 -3.90
N PRO A 123 -17.73 15.23 -3.28
CA PRO A 123 -17.80 13.91 -2.61
C PRO A 123 -18.98 13.79 -1.65
N ASP A 124 -19.33 14.89 -0.99
CA ASP A 124 -20.46 14.98 -0.07
C ASP A 124 -21.79 14.59 -0.72
N LYS A 125 -22.05 14.99 -1.98
CA LYS A 125 -23.30 14.68 -2.68
C LYS A 125 -23.43 13.21 -3.07
N LEU A 126 -22.29 12.55 -3.29
CA LEU A 126 -22.25 11.11 -3.58
C LEU A 126 -22.56 10.30 -2.31
N ILE A 127 -21.97 10.72 -1.20
CA ILE A 127 -22.24 10.15 0.14
C ILE A 127 -23.70 10.41 0.53
N GLU A 128 -24.25 11.58 0.21
CA GLU A 128 -25.64 11.91 0.51
C GLU A 128 -26.62 11.06 -0.30
N ALA A 129 -26.37 10.86 -1.60
CA ALA A 129 -27.20 9.98 -2.44
C ALA A 129 -27.20 8.52 -1.93
N GLN A 130 -26.05 8.03 -1.45
CA GLN A 130 -25.96 6.70 -0.82
C GLN A 130 -26.67 6.65 0.54
N ARG A 131 -26.58 7.71 1.37
CA ARG A 131 -27.30 7.80 2.66
C ARG A 131 -28.82 7.91 2.52
N MET A 132 -29.31 8.39 1.38
CA MET A 132 -30.74 8.48 1.11
C MET A 132 -31.38 7.15 0.66
N ALA A 133 -30.58 6.09 0.47
CA ALA A 133 -31.08 4.78 0.06
C ALA A 133 -31.82 4.07 1.20
N LYS A 134 -33.14 4.29 1.26
CA LYS A 134 -34.04 3.58 2.17
C LYS A 134 -34.09 2.09 1.87
N CYS A 135 -34.24 1.28 2.91
CA CYS A 135 -34.55 -0.14 2.77
C CYS A 135 -35.87 -0.31 1.99
N PRO A 136 -35.90 -1.07 0.88
CA PRO A 136 -37.11 -1.26 0.09
C PRO A 136 -38.20 -2.07 0.82
N ASN A 137 -37.84 -2.83 1.86
CA ASN A 137 -38.79 -3.65 2.61
C ASN A 137 -39.47 -2.90 3.76
N CYS A 138 -38.73 -2.09 4.53
CA CYS A 138 -39.26 -1.42 5.73
C CYS A 138 -39.16 0.11 5.70
N GLY A 139 -38.55 0.70 4.68
CA GLY A 139 -38.35 2.15 4.56
C GLY A 139 -37.32 2.76 5.50
N SER A 140 -36.66 1.96 6.34
CA SER A 140 -35.61 2.44 7.26
C SER A 140 -34.37 2.94 6.51
N PHE A 141 -33.71 3.94 7.09
CA PHE A 141 -32.40 4.44 6.66
C PHE A 141 -31.22 3.69 7.31
N ASN A 142 -31.50 2.78 8.23
CA ASN A 142 -30.49 2.04 8.99
C ASN A 142 -29.96 0.87 8.15
N THR A 143 -29.17 1.18 7.13
CA THR A 143 -28.68 0.21 6.13
C THR A 143 -27.14 0.22 6.14
N GLU A 144 -26.54 -0.95 5.96
CA GLU A 144 -25.08 -1.13 5.96
C GLU A 144 -24.63 -1.97 4.78
N PRO A 145 -23.45 -1.70 4.18
CA PRO A 145 -22.88 -2.54 3.15
C PRO A 145 -22.49 -3.90 3.72
N ILE A 146 -22.67 -4.97 2.95
CA ILE A 146 -22.25 -6.31 3.34
C ILE A 146 -20.78 -6.50 2.94
N SER A 147 -19.90 -6.57 3.94
CA SER A 147 -18.50 -7.00 3.80
C SER A 147 -18.31 -8.34 4.50
N GLN A 148 -17.53 -9.25 3.91
CA GLN A 148 -17.09 -10.50 4.55
C GLN A 148 -15.76 -10.31 5.27
#